data_AF-A0A370GEY0-F1
#
_entry.id   AF-A0A370GEY0-F1
#
_cell.length_a   1.000
_cell.length_b   1.000
_cell.length_c   1.000
_cell.angle_alpha   90.00
_cell.angle_beta   90.00
_cell.angle_gamma   90.00
#
_symmetry.space_group_name_H-M   'P 1'
#
loop_
_entity.id
_entity.type
_entity.pdbx_description
1 polymer ?
#
loop_
_entity_poly.entity_id
_entity_poly.type
_entity_poly.pdbx_seq_one_letter_code
_entity_poly.pdbx_strand_id
1 'polypeptide(L)'
;MSRSTGQVPEGYSRLYAALAVLTIAVTFQPLFARTVAVGSVEVADPRRSMWEELGTSAHESTVAGVLLVLVLVALLTAGAFGARSIGIPIGIAVASALLSVLVSLRPGYASPPPDLTSWGQVAIVMGIVTAVLSVAHAVHCGLRRGSSSTPPDASP
;
A
#
# COMPACT_ATOMS: atom_id res chain seq x y z
N MET A 1 28.52 -27.73 5.15
CA MET A 1 27.57 -26.87 5.89
C MET A 1 26.44 -26.47 4.94
N SER A 2 25.34 -27.23 4.95
CA SER A 2 24.14 -26.93 4.16
C SER A 2 23.18 -26.12 5.04
N ARG A 3 23.07 -24.81 4.76
CA ARG A 3 22.00 -23.98 5.34
C ARG A 3 20.73 -24.26 4.53
N SER A 4 19.90 -25.19 4.98
CA SER A 4 18.47 -25.23 4.61
C SER A 4 17.73 -24.10 5.32
N THR A 5 18.13 -22.85 5.03
CA THR A 5 17.36 -21.70 5.48
C THR A 5 16.07 -21.69 4.69
N GLY A 6 14.93 -21.89 5.38
CA GLY A 6 13.59 -21.74 4.82
C GLY A 6 13.50 -20.48 3.97
N GLN A 7 13.63 -20.66 2.66
CA GLN A 7 13.45 -19.58 1.70
C GLN A 7 11.97 -19.23 1.74
N VAL A 8 11.68 -17.96 2.05
CA VAL A 8 10.45 -17.34 1.56
C VAL A 8 10.43 -17.62 0.05
N PRO A 9 9.32 -18.10 -0.53
CA PRO A 9 9.26 -18.31 -1.96
C PRO A 9 9.76 -17.05 -2.66
N GLU A 10 10.82 -17.18 -3.44
CA GLU A 10 11.60 -16.04 -3.99
C GLU A 10 10.71 -15.05 -4.78
N GLY A 11 9.54 -15.51 -5.22
CA GLY A 11 8.50 -14.71 -5.85
C GLY A 11 7.93 -13.58 -5.00
N TYR A 12 7.74 -13.74 -3.68
CA TYR A 12 7.11 -12.69 -2.85
C TYR A 12 8.00 -11.46 -2.69
N SER A 13 9.32 -11.64 -2.59
CA SER A 13 10.27 -10.53 -2.48
C SER A 13 10.23 -9.65 -3.74
N ARG A 14 10.28 -10.28 -4.93
CA ARG A 14 10.22 -9.57 -6.22
C ARG A 14 8.88 -8.86 -6.40
N LEU A 15 7.79 -9.50 -5.99
CA LEU A 15 6.45 -8.91 -6.03
C LEU A 15 6.37 -7.66 -5.14
N TYR A 16 6.87 -7.72 -3.91
CA TYR A 16 6.88 -6.56 -3.02
C TYR A 16 7.78 -5.43 -3.53
N ALA A 17 8.93 -5.74 -4.14
CA ALA A 17 9.77 -4.74 -4.78
C ALA A 17 9.02 -4.04 -5.93
N ALA A 18 8.36 -4.80 -6.81
CA ALA A 18 7.57 -4.24 -7.90
C ALA A 18 6.42 -3.37 -7.38
N LEU A 19 5.69 -3.85 -6.36
CA LEU A 19 4.61 -3.09 -5.73
C LEU A 19 5.11 -1.81 -5.04
N ALA A 20 6.30 -1.81 -4.44
CA ALA A 20 6.88 -0.61 -3.86
C ALA A 20 7.13 0.47 -4.92
N VAL A 21 7.75 0.08 -6.04
CA VAL A 21 8.02 0.99 -7.17
C VAL A 21 6.71 1.52 -7.76
N LEU A 22 5.73 0.66 -7.99
CA LEU A 22 4.43 1.07 -8.52
C LEU A 22 3.68 2.00 -7.56
N THR A 23 3.70 1.71 -6.25
CA THR A 23 3.10 2.56 -5.22
C THR A 23 3.73 3.95 -5.23
N ILE A 24 5.06 4.02 -5.28
CA ILE A 24 5.78 5.30 -5.38
C ILE A 24 5.37 6.03 -6.67
N ALA A 25 5.40 5.36 -7.83
CA ALA A 25 5.08 5.99 -9.11
C ALA A 25 3.66 6.58 -9.14
N VAL A 26 2.69 5.88 -8.56
CA VAL A 26 1.29 6.35 -8.47
C VAL A 26 1.16 7.61 -7.60
N THR A 27 2.01 7.81 -6.59
CA THR A 27 1.92 9.00 -5.71
C THR A 27 2.28 10.31 -6.40
N PHE A 28 3.01 10.23 -7.52
CA PHE A 28 3.32 11.37 -8.38
C PHE A 28 2.21 11.65 -9.41
N GLN A 29 1.18 10.79 -9.49
CA GLN A 29 0.06 10.98 -10.38
C GLN A 29 -1.06 11.79 -9.70
N PRO A 30 -1.84 12.56 -10.46
CA PRO A 30 -3.01 13.26 -9.94
C PRO A 30 -4.10 12.24 -9.60
N LEU A 31 -4.44 12.07 -8.32
CA LEU A 31 -5.46 11.10 -7.89
C LEU A 31 -6.89 11.64 -7.98
N PHE A 32 -7.05 12.97 -7.91
CA PHE A 32 -8.35 13.64 -7.88
C PHE A 32 -8.46 14.64 -9.02
N ALA A 33 -9.60 14.63 -9.71
CA ALA A 33 -9.95 15.62 -10.72
C ALA A 33 -10.42 16.89 -10.00
N ARG A 34 -9.48 17.77 -9.63
CA ARG A 34 -9.81 19.06 -9.04
C ARG A 34 -10.15 20.06 -10.14
N THR A 35 -11.01 21.02 -9.84
CA THR A 35 -11.16 22.26 -10.60
C THR A 35 -10.59 23.42 -9.79
N VAL A 36 -9.95 24.37 -10.46
CA VAL A 36 -9.50 25.65 -9.90
C VAL A 36 -10.28 26.76 -10.57
N ALA A 37 -10.83 27.67 -9.75
CA ALA A 37 -11.47 28.87 -10.26
C ALA A 37 -10.40 29.85 -10.75
N VAL A 38 -10.32 30.05 -12.07
CA VAL A 38 -9.49 31.07 -12.71
C VAL A 38 -10.43 32.20 -13.13
N GLY A 39 -10.58 33.20 -12.26
CA GLY A 39 -11.59 34.25 -12.44
C GLY A 39 -13.00 33.71 -12.18
N SER A 40 -13.88 33.77 -13.20
CA SER A 40 -15.24 33.22 -13.15
C SER A 40 -15.37 31.81 -13.74
N VAL A 41 -14.26 31.21 -14.20
CA VAL A 41 -14.25 29.91 -14.89
C VAL A 41 -13.59 28.86 -14.00
N GLU A 42 -14.30 27.76 -13.72
CA GLU A 42 -13.70 26.57 -13.14
C GLU A 42 -12.95 25.78 -14.22
N VAL A 43 -11.63 25.73 -14.11
CA VAL A 43 -10.77 24.97 -15.03
C VAL A 43 -10.32 23.71 -14.30
N ALA A 44 -10.42 22.54 -14.93
CA ALA A 44 -9.84 21.33 -14.37
C ALA A 44 -8.33 21.52 -14.14
N ASP A 45 -7.85 21.27 -12.93
CA ASP A 45 -6.44 21.18 -12.56
C ASP A 45 -6.07 19.70 -12.36
N PRO A 46 -5.86 18.95 -13.46
CA PRO A 46 -5.48 17.56 -13.39
C PRO A 46 -4.00 17.38 -13.03
N ARG A 47 -3.26 18.41 -12.59
CA ARG A 47 -1.80 18.33 -12.43
C ARG A 47 -1.34 18.13 -11.01
N ARG A 48 -2.20 18.38 -10.01
CA ARG A 48 -1.77 18.35 -8.62
C ARG A 48 -1.57 16.93 -8.10
N SER A 49 -0.32 16.51 -7.97
CA SER A 49 0.04 15.26 -7.30
C SER A 49 -0.10 15.39 -5.77
N MET A 50 -0.07 14.25 -5.08
CA MET A 50 -0.12 14.21 -3.62
C MET A 50 1.01 15.03 -2.96
N TRP A 51 2.19 15.02 -3.58
CA TRP A 51 3.37 15.74 -3.10
C TRP A 51 3.23 17.25 -3.26
N GLU A 52 2.65 17.69 -4.38
CA GLU A 52 2.36 19.11 -4.59
C GLU A 52 1.31 19.60 -3.61
N GLU A 53 0.27 18.80 -3.33
CA GLU A 53 -0.77 19.15 -2.37
C GLU A 53 -0.23 19.26 -0.93
N LEU A 54 0.70 18.38 -0.56
CA LEU A 54 1.42 18.46 0.71
C LEU A 54 2.21 19.78 0.84
N GLY A 55 2.85 20.23 -0.25
CA GLY A 55 3.66 21.44 -0.25
C GLY A 55 2.85 22.74 -0.20
N THR A 56 1.60 22.73 -0.65
CA THR A 56 0.83 23.97 -0.86
C THR A 56 -0.30 24.19 0.12
N SER A 57 -0.95 23.12 0.59
CA SER A 57 -2.23 23.24 1.29
C SER A 57 -2.38 22.28 2.47
N ALA A 58 -1.44 21.33 2.63
CA ALA A 58 -1.25 20.43 3.77
C ALA A 58 -2.52 20.15 4.59
N HIS A 59 -3.59 19.72 3.92
CA HIS A 59 -4.78 19.26 4.63
C HIS A 59 -4.40 18.05 5.48
N GLU A 60 -5.00 17.89 6.65
CA GLU A 60 -4.69 16.81 7.58
C GLU A 60 -4.81 15.43 6.92
N SER A 61 -5.79 15.27 6.02
CA SER A 61 -5.99 14.06 5.21
C SER A 61 -4.86 13.81 4.21
N THR A 62 -4.31 14.86 3.59
CA THR A 62 -3.17 14.76 2.67
C THR A 62 -1.93 14.30 3.43
N VAL A 63 -1.67 14.87 4.61
CA VAL A 63 -0.56 14.45 5.48
C VAL A 63 -0.72 12.99 5.90
N ALA A 64 -1.91 12.61 6.37
CA ALA A 64 -2.21 11.23 6.76
C ALA A 64 -2.00 10.25 5.59
N GLY A 65 -2.44 10.61 4.39
CA GLY A 65 -2.22 9.82 3.20
C GLY A 65 -0.74 9.65 2.86
N VAL A 66 0.05 10.72 2.90
CA VAL A 66 1.49 10.66 2.59
C VAL A 66 2.21 9.77 3.60
N LEU A 67 1.92 9.95 4.89
CA LEU A 67 2.49 9.10 5.94
C LEU A 67 2.13 7.63 5.72
N LEU A 68 0.88 7.34 5.35
CA LEU A 68 0.42 5.98 5.11
C LEU A 68 1.09 5.35 3.86
N VAL A 69 1.28 6.13 2.79
CA VAL A 69 2.09 5.73 1.63
C VAL A 69 3.51 5.38 2.05
N LEU A 70 4.17 6.25 2.83
CA LEU A 70 5.55 6.03 3.27
C LEU A 70 5.66 4.77 4.13
N VAL A 71 4.71 4.54 5.04
CA VAL A 71 4.63 3.31 5.84
C VAL A 71 4.45 2.09 4.95
N LEU A 72 3.52 2.15 3.98
CA LEU A 72 3.29 1.05 3.05
C LEU A 72 4.55 0.73 2.22
N VAL A 73 5.22 1.75 1.69
CA VAL A 73 6.47 1.60 0.93
C VAL A 73 7.58 1.02 1.80
N ALA A 74 7.72 1.48 3.04
CA ALA A 74 8.70 0.93 3.98
C ALA A 74 8.44 -0.56 4.27
N LEU A 75 7.18 -0.94 4.48
CA LEU A 75 6.78 -2.33 4.71
C LEU A 75 7.01 -3.21 3.48
N LEU A 76 6.66 -2.73 2.28
CA LEU A 76 6.93 -3.42 1.02
C LEU A 76 8.44 -3.61 0.82
N THR A 77 9.23 -2.58 1.12
CA THR A 77 10.70 -2.62 1.03
C THR A 77 11.28 -3.62 2.03
N ALA A 78 10.81 -3.63 3.28
CA ALA A 78 11.21 -4.62 4.28
C ALA A 78 10.84 -6.05 3.84
N GLY A 79 9.66 -6.24 3.25
CA GLY A 79 9.25 -7.50 2.65
C GLY A 79 10.13 -7.91 1.46
N ALA A 80 10.52 -6.96 0.62
CA ALA A 80 11.42 -7.19 -0.51
C ALA A 80 12.81 -7.63 -0.06
N PHE A 81 13.36 -7.06 1.01
CA PHE A 81 14.65 -7.47 1.58
C PHE A 81 14.57 -8.71 2.48
N GLY A 82 13.44 -9.43 2.49
CA GLY A 82 13.34 -10.76 3.08
C GLY A 82 13.18 -10.79 4.59
N ALA A 83 12.65 -9.73 5.21
CA ALA A 83 12.33 -9.74 6.63
C ALA A 83 11.26 -10.82 6.93
N ARG A 84 11.57 -11.72 7.88
CA ARG A 84 10.86 -13.00 8.09
C ARG A 84 9.73 -12.95 9.13
N SER A 85 9.00 -11.83 9.20
CA SER A 85 7.92 -11.65 10.16
C SER A 85 6.56 -11.79 9.49
N ILE A 86 5.65 -12.56 10.10
CA ILE A 86 4.22 -12.57 9.73
C ILE A 86 3.57 -11.19 9.91
N GLY A 87 4.15 -10.32 10.74
CA GLY A 87 3.69 -8.96 10.93
C GLY A 87 3.84 -8.08 9.69
N ILE A 88 4.79 -8.38 8.79
CA ILE A 88 5.00 -7.61 7.56
C ILE A 88 3.81 -7.75 6.59
N PRO A 89 3.42 -8.96 6.16
CA PRO A 89 2.26 -9.09 5.26
C PRO A 89 0.97 -8.57 5.92
N ILE A 90 0.79 -8.74 7.23
CA ILE A 90 -0.36 -8.14 7.93
C ILE A 90 -0.32 -6.61 7.87
N GLY A 91 0.84 -6.01 8.15
CA GLY A 91 1.02 -4.55 8.08
C GLY A 91 0.77 -4.02 6.67
N ILE A 92 1.28 -4.68 5.63
CA ILE A 92 1.04 -4.30 4.23
C ILE A 92 -0.46 -4.37 3.92
N ALA A 93 -1.15 -5.43 4.35
CA ALA A 93 -2.58 -5.59 4.15
C ALA A 93 -3.39 -4.46 4.80
N VAL A 94 -3.10 -4.14 6.05
CA VAL A 94 -3.78 -3.07 6.79
C VAL A 94 -3.49 -1.70 6.15
N ALA A 95 -2.21 -1.39 5.88
CA ALA A 95 -1.83 -0.09 5.32
C ALA A 95 -2.44 0.13 3.92
N SER A 96 -2.41 -0.87 3.05
CA SER A 96 -3.00 -0.79 1.71
C SER A 96 -4.53 -0.68 1.73
N ALA A 97 -5.21 -1.39 2.65
CA ALA A 97 -6.65 -1.25 2.85
C ALA A 97 -7.03 0.15 3.34
N LEU A 98 -6.34 0.66 4.37
CA LEU A 98 -6.55 2.02 4.88
C LEU A 98 -6.32 3.07 3.80
N LEU A 99 -5.30 2.91 2.95
CA LEU A 99 -5.00 3.83 1.87
C LEU A 99 -6.11 3.83 0.80
N SER A 100 -6.61 2.64 0.46
CA SER A 100 -7.75 2.50 -0.47
C SER A 100 -9.01 3.17 0.07
N VAL A 101 -9.29 3.01 1.37
CA VAL A 101 -10.42 3.68 2.06
C VAL A 101 -10.22 5.19 2.07
N LEU A 102 -9.03 5.66 2.41
CA LEU A 102 -8.71 7.09 2.47
C LEU A 102 -8.93 7.76 1.10
N VAL A 103 -8.43 7.15 0.02
CA VAL A 103 -8.61 7.66 -1.35
C VAL A 103 -10.07 7.59 -1.78
N SER A 104 -10.84 6.60 -1.34
CA SER A 104 -12.26 6.47 -1.69
C SER A 104 -13.13 7.52 -0.98
N LEU A 105 -12.90 7.72 0.32
CA LEU A 105 -13.68 8.62 1.16
C LEU A 105 -13.32 10.10 0.95
N ARG A 106 -12.12 10.41 0.43
CA ARG A 106 -11.65 11.79 0.19
C ARG A 106 -11.88 12.70 1.41
N PRO A 107 -11.42 12.33 2.61
CA PRO A 107 -11.63 13.18 3.78
C PRO A 107 -10.92 14.53 3.60
N GLY A 108 -11.51 15.60 4.13
CA GLY A 108 -10.95 16.96 4.05
C GLY A 108 -11.21 17.69 2.73
N TYR A 109 -11.88 17.06 1.76
CA TYR A 109 -12.33 17.74 0.56
C TYR A 109 -13.68 18.43 0.78
N ALA A 110 -13.89 19.56 0.10
CA ALA A 110 -15.16 20.27 0.11
C ALA A 110 -16.29 19.36 -0.43
N SER A 111 -17.53 19.63 -0.02
CA SER A 111 -18.71 18.94 -0.59
C SER A 111 -19.23 19.71 -1.81
N PRO A 112 -19.44 19.06 -2.97
CA PRO A 112 -19.20 17.64 -3.23
C PRO A 112 -17.70 17.30 -3.38
N PRO A 113 -17.24 16.12 -2.92
CA PRO A 113 -15.85 15.72 -3.05
C PRO A 113 -15.47 15.59 -4.54
N PRO A 114 -14.21 15.89 -4.91
CA PRO A 114 -13.79 15.81 -6.31
C PRO A 114 -13.82 14.37 -6.82
N ASP A 115 -14.05 14.23 -8.11
CA ASP A 115 -14.05 12.94 -8.78
C ASP A 115 -12.66 12.29 -8.78
N LEU A 116 -12.63 10.97 -8.84
CA LEU A 116 -11.38 10.22 -8.99
C LEU A 116 -10.92 10.29 -10.45
N THR A 117 -9.64 10.57 -10.67
CA THR A 117 -9.04 10.36 -11.98
C THR A 117 -8.90 8.86 -12.27
N SER A 118 -8.50 8.51 -13.50
CA SER A 118 -8.08 7.15 -13.83
C SER A 118 -6.96 6.66 -12.91
N TRP A 119 -6.02 7.53 -12.54
CA TRP A 119 -4.95 7.19 -11.59
C TRP A 119 -5.44 7.00 -10.16
N GLY A 120 -6.44 7.77 -9.72
CA GLY A 120 -7.12 7.55 -8.44
C GLY A 120 -7.80 6.17 -8.39
N GLN A 121 -8.45 5.77 -9.47
CA GLN A 121 -9.05 4.43 -9.58
C GLN A 121 -7.98 3.33 -9.57
N VAL A 122 -6.89 3.50 -10.33
CA VAL A 122 -5.75 2.58 -10.34
C VAL A 122 -5.15 2.44 -8.95
N ALA A 123 -4.99 3.54 -8.19
CA ALA A 123 -4.47 3.51 -6.83
C ALA A 123 -5.34 2.67 -5.89
N ILE A 124 -6.67 2.80 -5.98
CA ILE A 124 -7.62 1.99 -5.20
C ILE A 124 -7.51 0.51 -5.58
N VAL A 125 -7.54 0.20 -6.88
CA VAL A 125 -7.44 -1.20 -7.35
C VAL A 125 -6.12 -1.83 -6.92
N MET A 126 -5.01 -1.10 -7.07
CA MET A 126 -3.69 -1.56 -6.62
C MET A 126 -3.66 -1.79 -5.10
N GLY A 127 -4.27 -0.90 -4.31
CA GLY A 127 -4.36 -1.05 -2.86
C GLY A 127 -5.13 -2.32 -2.47
N ILE A 128 -6.28 -2.58 -3.10
CA ILE A 128 -7.08 -3.79 -2.86
C ILE A 128 -6.30 -5.06 -3.25
N VAL A 129 -5.69 -5.08 -4.43
CA VAL A 129 -4.89 -6.23 -4.89
C VAL A 129 -3.70 -6.48 -3.97
N THR A 130 -3.01 -5.42 -3.55
CA THR A 130 -1.90 -5.50 -2.59
C THR A 130 -2.35 -6.07 -1.25
N ALA A 131 -3.53 -5.67 -0.76
CA ALA A 131 -4.10 -6.20 0.47
C ALA A 131 -4.39 -7.70 0.37
N VAL A 132 -5.07 -8.13 -0.70
CA VAL A 132 -5.40 -9.54 -0.94
C VAL A 132 -4.15 -10.41 -1.03
N LEU A 133 -3.14 -9.98 -1.79
CA LEU A 133 -1.86 -10.69 -1.93
C LEU A 133 -1.13 -10.82 -0.59
N SER A 134 -1.17 -9.76 0.22
CA SER A 134 -0.51 -9.73 1.53
C SER A 134 -1.23 -10.63 2.53
N VAL A 135 -2.57 -10.68 2.51
CA VAL A 135 -3.34 -11.65 3.31
C VAL A 135 -3.00 -13.08 2.90
N ALA A 136 -2.94 -13.38 1.60
CA ALA A 136 -2.55 -14.70 1.11
C ALA A 136 -1.14 -15.10 1.60
N HIS A 137 -0.19 -14.16 1.57
CA HIS A 137 1.15 -14.39 2.12
C HIS A 137 1.11 -14.61 3.64
N ALA A 138 0.34 -13.82 4.40
CA ALA A 138 0.20 -14.01 5.84
C ALA A 138 -0.37 -15.41 6.18
N VAL A 139 -1.37 -15.88 5.44
CA VAL A 139 -1.94 -17.23 5.58
C VAL A 139 -0.89 -18.29 5.27
N HIS A 140 -0.14 -18.16 4.17
CA HIS A 140 0.95 -19.09 3.84
C HIS A 140 2.03 -19.14 4.94
N CYS A 141 2.37 -17.99 5.54
CA CYS A 141 3.29 -17.94 6.67
C CYS A 141 2.72 -18.61 7.92
N GLY A 142 1.43 -18.42 8.21
CA GLY A 142 0.73 -19.02 9.35
C GLY A 142 0.66 -20.54 9.25
N LEU A 143 0.24 -21.07 8.10
CA LEU A 143 0.14 -22.51 7.86
C LEU A 143 1.49 -23.23 8.00
N ARG A 144 2.58 -22.62 7.51
CA ARG A 144 3.93 -23.19 7.62
C ARG A 144 4.48 -23.23 9.05
N ARG A 145 4.00 -22.38 9.96
CA ARG A 145 4.40 -22.40 11.38
C ARG A 145 3.71 -23.53 12.15
N GLY A 146 2.51 -23.93 11.75
CA GLY A 146 1.75 -25.00 12.41
C GLY A 146 2.27 -26.42 12.13
N SER A 147 2.97 -26.63 11.02
CA SER A 147 3.51 -27.95 10.64
C SER A 147 4.82 -28.33 11.36
N SER A 148 5.45 -27.41 12.10
CA SER A 148 6.74 -27.63 12.78
C SER A 148 6.62 -27.99 14.27
N SER A 149 5.41 -28.16 14.80
CA SER A 149 5.15 -28.40 16.22
C SER A 149 4.76 -29.84 16.57
N THR A 150 5.02 -30.82 15.70
CA THR A 150 4.89 -32.24 16.06
C THR A 150 6.15 -32.68 16.83
N PRO A 151 6.08 -32.92 18.15
CA PRO A 151 7.24 -33.44 18.89
C PRO A 151 7.58 -34.85 18.37
N PRO A 152 8.88 -35.21 18.30
CA PRO A 152 9.26 -36.58 17.99
C PRO A 152 8.71 -37.49 19.10
N ASP A 153 7.90 -38.47 18.70
CA ASP A 153 7.37 -39.51 19.58
C ASP A 153 8.51 -40.10 20.41
N ALA A 154 8.44 -39.91 21.72
CA ALA A 154 9.25 -40.62 22.69
C ALA A 154 8.85 -42.10 22.60
N SER A 155 9.64 -42.86 21.84
CA SER A 155 9.53 -44.31 21.80
C SER A 155 10.22 -44.88 23.06
N PRO A 156 9.61 -45.84 23.77
CA PRO A 156 10.11 -46.42 25.02
C PRO A 156 11.38 -47.28 24.85
#